data_AF-A0A7W6L807-F1
#
_entry.id   AF-A0A7W6L807-F1
#
_cell.length_a   1.000
_cell.length_b   1.000
_cell.length_c   1.000
_cell.angle_alpha   90.00
_cell.angle_beta   90.00
_cell.angle_gamma   90.00
#
_symmetry.space_group_name_H-M   'P 1'
#
loop_
_entity.id
_entity.type
_entity.pdbx_description
1 polymer ?
#
loop_
_entity_poly.entity_id
_entity_poly.type
_entity_poly.pdbx_seq_one_letter_code
_entity_poly.pdbx_strand_id
1 'polypeptide(L)'
;MFLKKKEKVLATLELLPPEHSDTDFIAKFRELHEKDWLKIVTRYEAHERLTKPGKSHPMAPPEKYLINAGRNFRLAYRKIGNLDTIRQELAGDA
;
A
#
# COMPACT_ATOMS: atom_id res chain seq x y z
N MET A 1 7.90 3.35 13.17
CA MET A 1 7.33 2.16 12.49
C MET A 1 6.79 2.54 11.09
N PHE A 2 7.62 3.13 10.22
CA PHE A 2 7.26 3.49 8.83
C PHE A 2 8.04 2.69 7.78
N LEU A 3 9.27 2.24 8.11
CA LEU A 3 10.11 1.43 7.22
C LEU A 3 9.41 0.15 6.74
N LYS A 4 8.79 -0.62 7.66
CA LYS A 4 8.10 -1.88 7.32
C LYS A 4 6.95 -1.76 6.33
N LYS A 5 6.35 -0.57 6.18
CA LYS A 5 5.23 -0.36 5.24
C LYS A 5 5.76 -0.17 3.81
N LYS A 6 6.84 0.60 3.66
CA LYS A 6 7.50 0.83 2.36
C LYS A 6 8.07 -0.48 1.80
N GLU A 7 8.77 -1.24 2.64
CA GLU A 7 9.35 -2.54 2.27
C GLU A 7 8.32 -3.51 1.69
N LYS A 8 7.14 -3.60 2.32
CA LYS A 8 6.04 -4.48 1.86
C LYS A 8 5.46 -4.03 0.52
N VAL A 9 5.32 -2.72 0.33
CA VAL A 9 4.89 -2.19 -0.97
C VAL A 9 5.91 -2.55 -2.04
N LEU A 10 7.20 -2.33 -1.80
CA LEU A 10 8.24 -2.68 -2.76
C LEU A 10 8.28 -4.19 -3.06
N ALA A 11 8.23 -5.04 -2.04
CA ALA A 11 8.19 -6.49 -2.20
C ALA A 11 6.97 -6.96 -3.02
N THR A 12 5.83 -6.26 -2.89
CA THR A 12 4.65 -6.51 -3.72
C THR A 12 4.89 -6.11 -5.17
N LEU A 13 5.54 -4.96 -5.40
CA LEU A 13 5.83 -4.46 -6.75
C LEU A 13 6.87 -5.29 -7.50
N GLU A 14 7.82 -5.91 -6.79
CA GLU A 14 8.81 -6.83 -7.40
C GLU A 14 8.18 -8.03 -8.10
N LEU A 15 7.02 -8.47 -7.64
CA LEU A 15 6.31 -9.63 -8.20
C LEU A 15 5.26 -9.24 -9.23
N LEU A 16 5.22 -7.97 -9.64
CA LEU A 16 4.25 -7.44 -10.60
C LEU A 16 4.97 -6.74 -11.76
N PRO A 17 4.42 -6.76 -12.98
CA PRO A 17 4.95 -5.96 -14.07
C PRO A 17 4.77 -4.46 -13.79
N PRO A 18 5.60 -3.56 -14.35
CA PRO A 18 5.46 -2.10 -14.19
C PRO A 18 4.06 -1.54 -14.56
N GLU A 19 3.38 -2.21 -15.50
CA GLU A 19 2.06 -1.84 -16.03
C GLU A 19 0.88 -2.46 -15.25
N HIS A 20 1.11 -3.02 -14.05
CA HIS A 20 0.06 -3.63 -13.23
C HIS A 20 -1.09 -2.66 -12.89
N SER A 21 -2.29 -3.23 -12.72
CA SER A 21 -3.49 -2.48 -12.30
C SER A 21 -3.56 -2.31 -10.78
N ASP A 22 -4.46 -1.43 -10.32
CA ASP A 22 -4.75 -1.28 -8.89
C ASP A 22 -5.24 -2.61 -8.28
N THR A 23 -6.03 -3.37 -9.02
CA THR A 23 -6.56 -4.68 -8.60
C THR A 23 -5.43 -5.70 -8.44
N ASP A 24 -4.49 -5.76 -9.38
CA ASP A 24 -3.34 -6.68 -9.31
C ASP A 24 -2.47 -6.37 -8.10
N PHE A 25 -2.24 -5.08 -7.84
CA PHE A 25 -1.49 -4.62 -6.68
C PHE A 25 -2.16 -5.04 -5.36
N ILE A 26 -3.48 -4.81 -5.24
CA ILE A 26 -4.24 -5.19 -4.05
C ILE A 26 -4.22 -6.71 -3.87
N ALA A 27 -4.48 -7.48 -4.92
CA ALA A 27 -4.51 -8.94 -4.87
C ALA A 27 -3.15 -9.51 -4.43
N LYS A 28 -2.06 -9.04 -5.05
CA LYS A 28 -0.71 -9.50 -4.69
C LYS A 28 -0.32 -9.08 -3.28
N PHE A 29 -0.69 -7.87 -2.84
CA PHE A 29 -0.42 -7.44 -1.46
C PHE A 29 -1.17 -8.32 -0.44
N ARG A 30 -2.43 -8.69 -0.72
CA ARG A 30 -3.22 -9.60 0.14
C ARG A 30 -2.56 -10.97 0.26
N GLU A 31 -2.07 -11.50 -0.85
CA GLU A 31 -1.38 -12.79 -0.91
C GLU A 31 -0.07 -12.80 -0.10
N LEU A 32 0.78 -11.77 -0.27
CA LEU A 32 2.08 -11.70 0.40
C LEU A 32 2.01 -11.23 1.86
N HIS A 33 1.03 -10.39 2.18
CA HIS A 33 0.96 -9.65 3.43
C HIS A 33 -0.43 -9.74 4.07
N GLU A 34 -1.02 -10.93 4.06
CA GLU A 34 -2.35 -11.21 4.61
C GLU A 34 -2.54 -10.60 6.02
N LYS A 35 -1.58 -10.81 6.92
CA LYS A 35 -1.64 -10.27 8.29
C LYS A 35 -1.70 -8.75 8.34
N ASP A 36 -1.06 -8.06 7.41
CA ASP A 36 -1.12 -6.60 7.33
C ASP A 36 -2.39 -6.12 6.65
N TRP A 37 -2.87 -6.85 5.64
CA TRP A 37 -4.19 -6.62 5.06
C TRP A 37 -5.29 -6.70 6.12
N LEU A 38 -5.30 -7.76 6.93
CA LEU A 38 -6.25 -7.92 8.03
C LEU A 38 -6.17 -6.76 9.03
N LYS A 39 -4.98 -6.27 9.37
CA LYS A 39 -4.84 -5.09 10.23
C LYS A 39 -5.46 -3.83 9.64
N ILE A 40 -5.34 -3.62 8.33
CA ILE A 40 -5.96 -2.49 7.64
C ILE A 40 -7.48 -2.60 7.74
N VAL A 41 -8.03 -3.79 7.44
CA VAL A 41 -9.47 -4.07 7.49
C VAL A 41 -10.02 -3.91 8.91
N THR A 42 -9.42 -4.57 9.91
CA THR A 42 -9.87 -4.47 11.31
C THR A 42 -9.85 -3.03 11.82
N ARG A 43 -8.85 -2.23 11.43
CA ARG A 43 -8.79 -0.81 11.79
C ARG A 43 -9.91 -0.01 11.14
N TYR A 44 -10.17 -0.26 9.86
CA TYR A 44 -11.28 0.37 9.14
C TYR A 44 -12.61 0.03 9.81
N GLU A 45 -12.89 -1.24 10.09
CA GLU A 45 -14.12 -1.67 10.77
C GLU A 45 -14.26 -1.10 12.19
N ALA A 46 -13.16 -0.99 12.93
CA ALA A 46 -13.18 -0.36 14.25
C ALA A 46 -13.60 1.12 14.15
N HIS A 47 -13.12 1.83 13.14
CA HIS A 47 -13.55 3.19 12.87
C HIS A 47 -15.00 3.25 12.38
N GLU A 48 -15.45 2.33 11.54
CA GLU A 48 -16.86 2.27 11.09
C GLU A 48 -17.80 2.14 12.29
N ARG A 49 -17.50 1.22 13.23
CA ARG A 49 -18.28 1.03 14.45
C ARG A 49 -18.33 2.26 15.36
N LEU A 50 -17.29 3.08 15.35
CA LEU A 50 -17.17 4.28 16.20
C LEU A 50 -17.65 5.56 15.50
N THR A 51 -17.78 5.54 14.17
CA THR A 51 -18.17 6.70 13.38
C THR A 51 -19.67 6.94 13.56
N LYS A 52 -20.01 8.09 14.16
CA LYS A 52 -21.41 8.46 14.36
C LYS A 52 -22.07 8.82 13.01
N PRO A 53 -23.37 8.57 12.85
CA PRO A 53 -24.12 9.02 11.68
C PRO A 53 -23.90 10.53 11.43
N GLY A 54 -23.60 10.90 10.18
CA GLY A 54 -23.34 12.29 9.79
C GLY A 54 -21.91 12.79 10.06
N LYS A 55 -21.00 11.94 10.54
CA LYS A 55 -19.56 12.25 10.62
C LYS A 55 -18.79 11.53 9.51
N SER A 56 -17.76 12.19 8.99
CA SER A 56 -16.86 11.59 8.00
C SER A 56 -16.00 10.50 8.65
N HIS A 57 -15.85 9.38 7.94
CA HIS A 57 -14.99 8.29 8.37
C HIS A 57 -13.51 8.75 8.40
N PRO A 58 -12.75 8.44 9.46
CA PRO A 58 -11.38 8.94 9.63
C PRO A 58 -10.35 8.28 8.69
N MET A 59 -10.75 7.21 8.00
CA MET A 59 -9.87 6.43 7.12
C MET A 59 -10.57 6.14 5.79
N ALA A 60 -9.81 6.15 4.69
CA ALA A 60 -10.33 5.66 3.42
C ALA A 60 -10.65 4.15 3.49
N PRO A 61 -11.53 3.62 2.63
CA PRO A 61 -11.73 2.18 2.49
C PRO A 61 -10.40 1.42 2.34
N PRO A 62 -10.27 0.19 2.86
CA PRO A 62 -9.00 -0.54 2.93
C PRO A 62 -8.21 -0.58 1.60
N GLU A 63 -8.91 -0.82 0.49
CA GLU A 63 -8.31 -0.85 -0.85
C GLU A 63 -7.75 0.52 -1.25
N LYS A 64 -8.54 1.58 -1.09
CA LYS A 64 -8.12 2.95 -1.39
C LYS A 64 -6.98 3.40 -0.48
N TYR A 65 -7.00 3.00 0.79
CA TYR A 65 -5.90 3.24 1.70
C TYR A 65 -4.59 2.62 1.21
N LEU A 66 -4.65 1.36 0.74
CA LEU A 66 -3.50 0.64 0.23
C LEU A 66 -2.99 1.24 -1.10
N ILE A 67 -3.89 1.61 -2.01
CA ILE A 67 -3.55 2.34 -3.25
C ILE A 67 -2.83 3.65 -2.92
N ASN A 68 -3.39 4.45 -2.01
CA ASN A 68 -2.79 5.73 -1.60
C ASN A 68 -1.41 5.53 -0.97
N ALA A 69 -1.25 4.45 -0.20
CA ALA A 69 0.03 4.11 0.42
C ALA A 69 1.11 3.73 -0.60
N GLY A 70 0.73 3.04 -1.68
CA GLY A 70 1.65 2.59 -2.73
C GLY A 70 1.82 3.56 -3.90
N ARG A 71 1.03 4.64 -3.97
CA ARG A 71 0.91 5.50 -5.15
C ARG A 71 2.26 5.97 -5.70
N ASN A 72 3.10 6.58 -4.87
CA ASN A 72 4.37 7.15 -5.33
C ASN A 72 5.33 6.05 -5.80
N PHE A 73 5.39 4.92 -5.08
CA PHE A 73 6.22 3.77 -5.45
C PHE A 73 5.79 3.16 -6.78
N ARG A 74 4.49 3.00 -7.00
CA ARG A 74 3.95 2.49 -8.26
C ARG A 74 4.19 3.42 -9.43
N LEU A 75 4.04 4.73 -9.24
CA LEU A 75 4.31 5.72 -10.29
C LEU A 75 5.80 5.72 -10.66
N ALA A 76 6.68 5.69 -9.66
CA ALA A 76 8.11 5.58 -9.88
C ALA A 76 8.46 4.26 -10.59
N TYR A 77 7.87 3.14 -10.16
CA TYR A 77 8.11 1.83 -10.77
C TYR A 77 7.66 1.75 -12.22
N ARG A 78 6.50 2.32 -12.55
CA ARG A 78 6.03 2.42 -13.94
C ARG A 78 6.95 3.26 -14.82
N LYS A 79 7.52 4.33 -14.28
CA LYS A 79 8.40 5.24 -15.03
C LYS A 79 9.80 4.67 -15.26
N ILE A 80 10.39 4.08 -14.22
CA ILE A 80 11.80 3.66 -14.22
C ILE A 80 11.93 2.20 -14.66
N GLY A 81 10.93 1.35 -14.39
CA GLY A 81 10.96 -0.08 -14.65
C GLY A 81 11.92 -0.87 -13.75
N ASN A 82 12.80 -0.20 -12.99
CA ASN A 82 13.78 -0.80 -12.09
C ASN A 82 13.55 -0.38 -10.62
N LEU A 83 13.34 -1.37 -9.75
CA LEU A 83 13.08 -1.16 -8.32
C LEU A 83 14.34 -0.91 -7.50
N ASP A 84 15.53 -1.28 -7.99
CA ASP A 84 16.79 -1.07 -7.29
C ASP A 84 17.14 0.42 -7.21
N THR A 85 16.81 1.18 -8.26
CA THR A 85 16.93 2.64 -8.26
C THR A 85 16.02 3.27 -7.20
N ILE A 86 14.76 2.78 -7.09
CA ILE A 86 13.80 3.28 -6.09
C ILE A 86 14.28 2.95 -4.67
N ARG A 87 14.90 1.79 -4.47
CA ARG A 87 15.50 1.42 -3.18
C ARG A 87 16.69 2.31 -2.81
N GLN A 88 17.55 2.63 -3.77
CA GLN A 88 18.71 3.51 -3.55
C GLN A 88 18.26 4.94 -3.19
N GLU A 89 17.25 5.48 -3.87
CA GLU A 89 16.66 6.78 -3.52
C GLU A 89 16.08 6.78 -2.10
N LEU A 90 15.44 5.68 -1.68
CA LEU A 90 14.90 5.54 -0.33
C LEU A 90 15.96 5.34 0.76
N ALA A 91 17.12 4.79 0.41
CA ALA A 91 18.22 4.57 1.33
C ALA A 91 19.08 5.83 1.55
N GLY A 92 19.03 6.79 0.61
CA GLY A 92 19.75 8.07 0.69
C GLY A 92 19.10 9.13 1.58
N ASP A 93 17.84 8.93 2.00
CA ASP A 93 17.07 9.86 2.85
C ASP A 93 17.15 9.50 4.36
N ALA A 94 18.10 8.65 4.77
CA ALA A 94 18.24 8.14 6.15
C ALA A 94 19.37 8.83 6.94
#